data_AF-A0A6C0HE61-F1
#
_entry.id   AF-A0A6C0HE61-F1
#
_cell.length_a   1.000
_cell.length_b   1.000
_cell.length_c   1.000
_cell.angle_alpha   90.00
_cell.angle_beta   90.00
_cell.angle_gamma   90.00
#
_symmetry.space_group_name_H-M   'P 1'
#
loop_
_entity.id
_entity.type
_entity.pdbx_description
1 polymer ?
#
loop_
_entity_poly.entity_id
_entity_poly.type
_entity_poly.pdbx_seq_one_letter_code
_entity_poly.pdbx_strand_id
1 'polypeptide(L)'
;MSITRYIDIDSTFRDRITYPKVGDFVIPVNGAVKNSPLTAFDPVLLSFPYETDALSGGSTLTQMALSVLSSSIVNYYVGSVINIGSEFREIISYDNTTQIATVAPPFPVAYPALTPYYIRKQFPVPFINGAYQDTLLVNTPNTTTIELGGVASPVNGYYTNKYIFFPDPNPQNFIWKRITEYYTTGAGPIKVAKVYPPLNGIIPAGTPYQILDFSYDNCRPLVYNGTEVFSNEICEKVRLINLIVPNAKVKGGYGGTLQSYPFLYVSVYSEKGQTWNSPIESNNPTARKALFKVPVTFLPNTTWLTLQGSFMTHNISFRENDTLHMTIYLPTGDILDFYPNNQYTYFESYKFPVVPDPGNQVQAVFEVVRPN
;
A
#
# COMPACT_ATOMS: atom_id res chain seq x y z
N MET A 1 -15.10 -26.44 28.83
CA MET A 1 -15.19 -24.96 28.96
C MET A 1 -15.03 -24.42 27.54
N SER A 2 -16.05 -23.73 26.99
CA SER A 2 -15.92 -23.19 25.62
C SER A 2 -14.78 -22.18 25.58
N ILE A 3 -13.93 -22.27 24.55
CA ILE A 3 -12.81 -21.36 24.36
C ILE A 3 -13.29 -20.25 23.41
N THR A 4 -13.24 -19.00 23.87
CA THR A 4 -13.51 -17.81 23.07
C THR A 4 -12.20 -17.18 22.61
N ARG A 5 -12.11 -16.85 21.33
CA ARG A 5 -10.99 -16.15 20.70
C ARG A 5 -11.50 -14.98 19.88
N TYR A 6 -10.63 -14.01 19.67
CA TYR A 6 -10.90 -12.85 18.83
C TYR A 6 -9.88 -12.82 17.70
N ILE A 7 -10.38 -12.62 16.47
CA ILE A 7 -9.56 -12.46 15.26
C ILE A 7 -9.73 -11.02 14.79
N ASP A 8 -8.63 -10.28 14.76
CA ASP A 8 -8.58 -8.91 14.24
C ASP A 8 -7.94 -8.96 12.84
N ILE A 9 -8.70 -8.52 11.83
CA ILE A 9 -8.29 -8.51 10.44
C ILE A 9 -8.21 -7.07 9.96
N ASP A 10 -7.05 -6.68 9.42
CA ASP A 10 -6.78 -5.34 8.92
C ASP A 10 -6.25 -5.40 7.47
N SER A 11 -6.94 -4.72 6.55
CA SER A 11 -6.55 -4.69 5.13
C SER A 11 -5.26 -3.90 4.87
N THR A 12 -4.75 -3.17 5.86
CA THR A 12 -3.46 -2.48 5.83
C THR A 12 -2.35 -3.42 5.40
N PHE A 13 -2.38 -4.68 5.85
CA PHE A 13 -1.31 -5.65 5.62
C PHE A 13 -1.63 -6.73 4.58
N ARG A 14 -2.45 -6.40 3.58
CA ARG A 14 -2.75 -7.31 2.46
C ARG A 14 -1.69 -7.26 1.36
N ASP A 15 -1.56 -8.35 0.59
CA ASP A 15 -0.86 -8.37 -0.69
C ASP A 15 -1.69 -7.61 -1.75
N ARG A 16 -1.30 -6.37 -2.04
CA ARG A 16 -2.03 -5.54 -3.03
C ARG A 16 -1.76 -5.92 -4.47
N ILE A 17 -0.71 -6.68 -4.73
CA ILE A 17 -0.37 -7.13 -6.09
C ILE A 17 -1.38 -8.19 -6.55
N THR A 18 -1.76 -9.09 -5.63
CA THR A 18 -2.76 -10.12 -5.88
C THR A 18 -4.18 -9.62 -5.56
N TYR A 19 -4.32 -8.81 -4.51
CA TYR A 19 -5.61 -8.37 -3.95
C TYR A 19 -5.70 -6.83 -3.92
N PRO A 20 -5.91 -6.17 -5.07
CA PRO A 20 -5.88 -4.71 -5.16
C PRO A 20 -7.03 -4.05 -4.40
N LYS A 21 -8.23 -4.64 -4.45
CA LYS A 21 -9.44 -4.11 -3.81
C LYS A 21 -9.34 -4.23 -2.29
N VAL A 22 -9.71 -3.17 -1.57
CA VAL A 22 -9.65 -3.16 -0.11
C VAL A 22 -10.61 -4.18 0.52
N GLY A 23 -11.75 -4.42 -0.12
CA GLY A 23 -12.76 -5.33 0.37
C GLY A 23 -12.54 -6.79 0.00
N ASP A 24 -11.40 -7.22 -0.55
CA ASP A 24 -11.18 -8.63 -0.92
C ASP A 24 -9.71 -9.01 -0.79
N PHE A 25 -9.36 -9.82 0.22
CA PHE A 25 -7.97 -10.19 0.46
C PHE A 25 -7.80 -11.46 1.29
N VAL A 26 -6.61 -12.05 1.16
CA VAL A 26 -6.18 -13.24 1.89
C VAL A 26 -5.19 -12.90 3.00
N ILE A 27 -5.36 -13.57 4.13
CA ILE A 27 -4.55 -13.47 5.34
C ILE A 27 -3.90 -14.84 5.59
N PRO A 28 -2.60 -15.00 5.29
CA PRO A 28 -1.88 -16.22 5.63
C PRO A 28 -1.84 -16.41 7.16
N VAL A 29 -1.95 -17.64 7.65
CA VAL A 29 -1.80 -17.93 9.10
C VAL A 29 -0.44 -18.57 9.35
N ASN A 30 0.23 -18.14 10.42
CA ASN A 30 1.55 -18.66 10.86
C ASN A 30 2.62 -18.68 9.76
N GLY A 31 2.47 -17.84 8.74
CA GLY A 31 3.47 -17.66 7.69
C GLY A 31 4.76 -17.03 8.23
N ALA A 32 5.88 -17.30 7.57
CA ALA A 32 7.11 -16.56 7.84
C ALA A 32 6.95 -15.11 7.34
N VAL A 33 7.24 -14.13 8.21
CA VAL A 33 7.33 -12.73 7.81
C VAL A 33 8.45 -12.59 6.76
N LYS A 34 8.13 -11.95 5.64
CA LYS A 34 9.08 -11.72 4.56
C LYS A 34 9.81 -10.40 4.82
N ASN A 35 11.07 -10.51 5.20
CA ASN A 35 11.92 -9.38 5.59
C ASN A 35 12.98 -9.04 4.54
N SER A 36 12.85 -9.55 3.31
CA SER A 36 13.79 -9.29 2.24
C SER A 36 13.08 -8.99 0.90
N PRO A 37 13.71 -8.16 0.04
CA PRO A 37 13.28 -7.92 -1.35
C PRO A 37 13.17 -9.17 -2.22
N LEU A 38 13.87 -10.24 -1.84
CA LEU A 38 13.90 -11.51 -2.58
C LEU A 38 12.66 -12.35 -2.32
N THR A 39 12.09 -12.21 -1.12
CA THR A 39 11.04 -13.09 -0.61
C THR A 39 9.72 -12.37 -0.35
N ALA A 40 9.70 -11.03 -0.43
CA ALA A 40 8.52 -10.21 -0.24
C ALA A 40 7.47 -10.46 -1.34
N PHE A 41 6.21 -10.52 -0.93
CA PHE A 41 5.08 -10.61 -1.85
C PHE A 41 4.67 -9.22 -2.35
N ASP A 42 4.56 -8.24 -1.45
CA ASP A 42 4.19 -6.85 -1.73
C ASP A 42 5.22 -5.91 -1.06
N PRO A 43 6.42 -5.76 -1.66
CA PRO A 43 7.50 -4.99 -1.06
C PRO A 43 7.16 -3.50 -0.96
N VAL A 44 7.46 -2.87 0.17
CA VAL A 44 7.28 -1.43 0.39
C VAL A 44 8.62 -0.71 0.38
N LEU A 45 8.66 0.40 -0.37
CA LEU A 45 9.78 1.33 -0.44
C LEU A 45 9.31 2.68 0.13
N LEU A 46 9.67 3.01 1.37
CA LEU A 46 9.26 4.28 1.99
C LEU A 46 9.83 5.52 1.27
N SER A 47 10.92 5.33 0.53
CA SER A 47 11.52 6.37 -0.30
C SER A 47 10.88 6.51 -1.69
N PHE A 48 9.93 5.66 -2.07
CA PHE A 48 9.18 5.82 -3.31
C PHE A 48 8.17 6.99 -3.17
N PRO A 49 8.00 7.85 -4.20
CA PRO A 49 6.99 8.90 -4.18
C PRO A 49 5.60 8.33 -3.91
N TYR A 50 4.98 8.74 -2.80
CA TYR A 50 3.56 8.49 -2.65
C TYR A 50 2.78 9.61 -3.30
N GLU A 51 3.16 10.89 -3.14
CA GLU A 51 2.50 12.01 -3.82
C GLU A 51 3.38 12.64 -4.90
N THR A 52 2.75 13.15 -5.95
CA THR A 52 3.38 14.01 -6.95
C THR A 52 2.32 14.92 -7.56
N ASP A 53 2.71 16.17 -7.72
CA ASP A 53 1.89 17.16 -8.39
C ASP A 53 2.82 18.34 -8.76
N ALA A 54 2.23 19.44 -9.17
CA ALA A 54 2.91 20.70 -9.37
C ALA A 54 2.53 21.70 -8.26
N LEU A 55 3.45 22.59 -7.90
CA LEU A 55 3.18 23.64 -6.93
C LEU A 55 1.99 24.51 -7.40
N SER A 56 1.01 24.75 -6.52
CA SER A 56 -0.18 25.56 -6.85
C SER A 56 0.14 27.06 -6.91
N GLY A 57 1.15 27.49 -6.15
CA GLY A 57 1.71 28.83 -6.14
C GLY A 57 3.23 28.79 -6.20
N GLY A 58 3.85 29.97 -6.29
CA GLY A 58 5.31 30.06 -6.07
C GLY A 58 5.67 29.58 -4.66
N SER A 59 6.94 29.26 -4.45
CA SER A 59 7.48 28.91 -3.14
C SER A 59 8.37 30.02 -2.59
N THR A 60 8.59 30.00 -1.29
CA THR A 60 9.75 30.65 -0.68
C THR A 60 10.85 29.59 -0.49
N LEU A 61 11.97 29.95 0.14
CA LEU A 61 13.03 28.97 0.43
C LEU A 61 12.58 27.89 1.44
N THR A 62 11.62 28.22 2.32
CA THR A 62 11.17 27.34 3.41
C THR A 62 9.73 26.91 3.29
N GLN A 63 8.92 27.55 2.44
CA GLN A 63 7.49 27.27 2.32
C GLN A 63 7.13 26.90 0.89
N MET A 64 6.50 25.74 0.73
CA MET A 64 6.05 25.19 -0.54
C MET A 64 4.53 25.21 -0.58
N ALA A 65 3.95 25.94 -1.53
CA ALA A 65 2.52 25.89 -1.81
C ALA A 65 2.21 24.62 -2.61
N LEU A 66 1.79 23.57 -1.91
CA LEU A 66 1.45 22.28 -2.53
C LEU A 66 0.18 22.39 -3.37
N SER A 67 -0.15 21.33 -4.11
CA SER A 67 -1.35 21.29 -4.95
C SER A 67 -2.63 21.55 -4.16
N VAL A 68 -3.63 22.13 -4.85
CA VAL A 68 -4.98 22.28 -4.29
C VAL A 68 -5.67 20.95 -4.01
N LEU A 69 -5.12 19.86 -4.53
CA LEU A 69 -5.59 18.50 -4.32
C LEU A 69 -4.85 17.77 -3.18
N SER A 70 -3.82 18.39 -2.59
CA SER A 70 -3.09 17.81 -1.45
C SER A 70 -3.99 17.61 -0.23
N SER A 71 -3.62 16.66 0.62
CA SER A 71 -4.41 16.14 1.74
C SER A 71 -4.95 17.22 2.66
N SER A 72 -6.25 17.16 2.96
CA SER A 72 -6.90 18.04 3.94
C SER A 72 -6.72 17.59 5.40
N ILE A 73 -5.87 16.59 5.66
CA ILE A 73 -5.58 16.09 7.01
C ILE A 73 -4.48 16.95 7.66
N VAL A 74 -4.72 17.42 8.88
CA VAL A 74 -3.75 18.19 9.67
C VAL A 74 -2.47 17.38 9.86
N ASN A 75 -1.31 18.00 9.64
CA ASN A 75 0.02 17.39 9.79
C ASN A 75 0.29 16.14 8.93
N TYR A 76 -0.50 15.90 7.89
CA TYR A 76 -0.39 14.69 7.08
C TYR A 76 1.00 14.42 6.48
N TYR A 77 1.69 15.48 6.06
CA TYR A 77 3.02 15.40 5.45
C TYR A 77 4.17 15.61 6.44
N VAL A 78 3.91 15.85 7.72
CA VAL A 78 4.98 16.09 8.70
C VAL A 78 5.88 14.86 8.81
N GLY A 79 7.21 15.08 8.79
CA GLY A 79 8.23 14.03 8.75
C GLY A 79 8.40 13.35 7.38
N SER A 80 7.62 13.76 6.37
CA SER A 80 7.80 13.30 4.99
C SER A 80 8.87 14.14 4.28
N VAL A 81 9.42 13.63 3.19
CA VAL A 81 10.45 14.27 2.39
C VAL A 81 9.84 14.77 1.09
N ILE A 82 9.97 16.06 0.81
CA ILE A 82 9.64 16.64 -0.49
C ILE A 82 10.90 16.73 -1.36
N ASN A 83 10.79 16.36 -2.63
CA ASN A 83 11.82 16.58 -3.62
C ASN A 83 11.33 17.47 -4.76
N ILE A 84 12.15 18.45 -5.14
CA ILE A 84 11.95 19.35 -6.29
C ILE A 84 13.26 19.35 -7.08
N GLY A 85 13.22 18.87 -8.33
CA GLY A 85 14.45 18.59 -9.08
C GLY A 85 15.34 17.58 -8.35
N SER A 86 16.61 17.92 -8.15
CA SER A 86 17.59 17.09 -7.41
C SER A 86 17.65 17.37 -5.91
N GLU A 87 16.87 18.35 -5.42
CA GLU A 87 16.90 18.79 -4.03
C GLU A 87 15.82 18.07 -3.21
N PHE A 88 16.20 17.59 -2.02
CA PHE A 88 15.32 16.88 -1.08
C PHE A 88 15.31 17.60 0.26
N ARG A 89 14.12 17.82 0.85
CA ARG A 89 13.96 18.46 2.16
C ARG A 89 12.90 17.75 2.99
N GLU A 90 13.08 17.77 4.31
CA GLU A 90 12.07 17.24 5.23
C GLU A 90 10.99 18.30 5.47
N ILE A 91 9.73 17.86 5.49
CA ILE A 91 8.57 18.69 5.84
C ILE A 91 8.42 18.67 7.35
N ILE A 92 8.63 19.82 7.99
CA ILE A 92 8.57 19.99 9.45
C ILE A 92 7.20 20.45 9.94
N SER A 93 6.40 21.07 9.08
CA SER A 93 5.01 21.44 9.38
C SER A 93 4.17 21.48 8.11
N TYR A 94 2.85 21.28 8.25
CA TYR A 94 1.92 21.34 7.13
C TYR A 94 0.58 21.94 7.58
N ASP A 95 0.17 23.01 6.89
CA ASP A 95 -1.16 23.61 7.03
C ASP A 95 -2.10 22.98 6.00
N ASN A 96 -3.13 22.28 6.48
CA ASN A 96 -4.11 21.58 5.65
C ASN A 96 -5.19 22.49 5.04
N THR A 97 -5.31 23.74 5.52
CA THR A 97 -6.27 24.73 4.99
C THR A 97 -5.65 25.50 3.84
N THR A 98 -4.39 25.93 4.00
CA THR A 98 -3.66 26.66 2.94
C THR A 98 -2.82 25.76 2.05
N GLN A 99 -2.69 24.47 2.41
CA GLN A 99 -1.84 23.47 1.73
C GLN A 99 -0.37 23.91 1.62
N ILE A 100 0.12 24.63 2.64
CA ILE A 100 1.51 25.09 2.70
C ILE A 100 2.32 24.10 3.55
N ALA A 101 3.34 23.50 2.94
CA ALA A 101 4.34 22.71 3.64
C ALA A 101 5.55 23.59 4.00
N THR A 102 5.97 23.57 5.25
CA THR A 102 7.23 24.19 5.68
C THR A 102 8.32 23.14 5.76
N VAL A 103 9.51 23.45 5.24
CA VAL A 103 10.62 22.51 5.11
C VAL A 103 11.86 22.93 5.87
N ALA A 104 12.69 21.94 6.22
CA ALA A 104 14.05 22.15 6.72
C ALA A 104 15.02 21.09 6.13
N PRO A 105 16.27 21.47 5.79
CA PRO A 105 16.78 22.84 5.63
C PRO A 105 16.03 23.64 4.53
N PRO A 106 16.28 24.95 4.33
CA PRO A 106 15.69 25.67 3.19
C PRO A 106 16.19 25.10 1.85
N PHE A 107 15.39 25.25 0.81
CA PHE A 107 15.85 25.08 -0.57
C PHE A 107 16.84 26.19 -0.95
N PRO A 108 17.75 25.93 -1.91
CA PRO A 108 18.76 26.92 -2.30
C PRO A 108 18.15 28.09 -3.09
N VAL A 109 16.99 27.87 -3.72
CA VAL A 109 16.25 28.84 -4.52
C VAL A 109 14.76 28.70 -4.29
N ALA A 110 14.02 29.77 -4.54
CA ALA A 110 12.57 29.73 -4.62
C ALA A 110 12.15 29.16 -5.99
N TYR A 111 11.22 28.23 -5.99
CA TYR A 111 10.65 27.63 -7.20
C TYR A 111 9.35 28.31 -7.61
N PRO A 112 9.11 28.54 -8.91
CA PRO A 112 7.87 29.11 -9.41
C PRO A 112 6.69 28.13 -9.28
N ALA A 113 5.47 28.65 -9.43
CA ALA A 113 4.27 27.83 -9.57
C ALA A 113 4.42 26.86 -10.75
N LEU A 114 3.66 25.75 -10.71
CA LEU A 114 3.71 24.67 -11.69
C LEU A 114 5.02 23.88 -11.73
N THR A 115 5.97 24.13 -10.80
CA THR A 115 7.16 23.29 -10.66
C THR A 115 6.74 21.91 -10.12
N PRO A 116 7.10 20.80 -10.79
CA PRO A 116 6.80 19.45 -10.30
C PRO A 116 7.51 19.15 -8.98
N TYR A 117 6.82 18.44 -8.09
CA TYR A 117 7.36 17.93 -6.84
C TYR A 117 6.94 16.48 -6.61
N TYR A 118 7.66 15.83 -5.69
CA TYR A 118 7.34 14.49 -5.21
C TYR A 118 7.43 14.47 -3.68
N ILE A 119 6.50 13.80 -2.99
CA ILE A 119 6.54 13.59 -1.53
C ILE A 119 6.65 12.11 -1.20
N ARG A 120 7.51 11.80 -0.22
CA ARG A 120 7.97 10.46 0.16
C ARG A 120 8.01 10.33 1.68
N LYS A 121 7.98 9.12 2.22
CA LYS A 121 8.09 8.93 3.69
C LYS A 121 9.53 8.96 4.19
N GLN A 122 10.50 8.62 3.33
CA GLN A 122 11.92 8.62 3.67
C GLN A 122 12.77 9.15 2.52
N PHE A 123 14.01 9.53 2.84
CA PHE A 123 15.02 9.84 1.84
C PHE A 123 15.37 8.58 1.02
N PRO A 124 15.71 8.72 -0.28
CA PRO A 124 16.40 7.66 -1.02
C PRO A 124 17.74 7.28 -0.36
N VAL A 125 18.33 6.20 -0.83
CA VAL A 125 19.68 5.81 -0.40
C VAL A 125 20.68 6.84 -0.89
N PRO A 126 21.46 7.47 0.01
CA PRO A 126 22.45 8.45 -0.41
C PRO A 126 23.56 7.79 -1.23
N PHE A 127 24.01 8.50 -2.25
CA PHE A 127 25.24 8.24 -2.97
C PHE A 127 26.46 8.63 -2.13
N ILE A 128 27.67 8.27 -2.56
CA ILE A 128 28.90 8.44 -1.75
C ILE A 128 29.10 9.90 -1.32
N ASN A 129 28.71 10.85 -2.17
CA ASN A 129 28.83 12.28 -1.93
C ASN A 129 27.68 12.89 -1.12
N GLY A 130 26.73 12.07 -0.63
CA GLY A 130 25.54 12.53 0.07
C GLY A 130 24.39 13.00 -0.83
N ALA A 131 24.55 12.94 -2.16
CA ALA A 131 23.44 13.21 -3.08
C ALA A 131 22.40 12.07 -3.04
N TYR A 132 21.16 12.35 -3.41
CA TYR A 132 20.07 11.37 -3.49
C TYR A 132 19.62 11.06 -4.92
N GLN A 133 20.22 11.74 -5.90
CA GLN A 133 19.95 11.56 -7.32
C GLN A 133 21.27 11.65 -8.10
N ASP A 134 21.37 10.86 -9.16
CA ASP A 134 22.47 10.85 -10.11
C ASP A 134 21.89 10.72 -11.53
N THR A 135 22.72 10.86 -12.56
CA THR A 135 22.32 10.73 -13.97
C THR A 135 23.09 9.61 -14.65
N LEU A 136 22.43 8.92 -15.57
CA LEU A 136 23.10 7.89 -16.38
C LEU A 136 24.16 8.55 -17.27
N LEU A 137 25.36 7.97 -17.32
CA LEU A 137 26.45 8.48 -18.15
C LEU A 137 26.32 8.03 -19.61
N VAL A 138 25.71 6.86 -19.82
CA VAL A 138 25.52 6.24 -21.14
C VAL A 138 24.12 5.66 -21.24
N ASN A 139 23.67 5.39 -22.46
CA ASN A 139 22.44 4.63 -22.66
C ASN A 139 22.58 3.23 -22.04
N THR A 140 21.51 2.70 -21.45
CA THR A 140 21.56 1.33 -20.92
C THR A 140 21.95 0.35 -22.04
N PRO A 141 22.95 -0.53 -21.86
CA PRO A 141 23.40 -1.43 -22.93
C PRO A 141 22.32 -2.40 -23.42
N ASN A 142 21.40 -2.78 -22.52
CA ASN A 142 20.27 -3.67 -22.78
C ASN A 142 19.19 -3.45 -21.71
N THR A 143 18.11 -4.23 -21.77
CA THR A 143 16.99 -4.10 -20.83
C THR A 143 17.24 -4.70 -19.44
N THR A 144 18.36 -5.39 -19.20
CA THR A 144 18.65 -6.02 -17.90
C THR A 144 19.85 -5.40 -17.20
N THR A 145 20.55 -4.47 -17.85
CA THR A 145 21.84 -3.94 -17.40
C THR A 145 21.85 -2.43 -17.51
N ILE A 146 22.28 -1.77 -16.45
CA ILE A 146 22.33 -0.31 -16.33
C ILE A 146 23.74 0.08 -15.89
N GLU A 147 24.34 1.01 -16.62
CA GLU A 147 25.60 1.64 -16.22
C GLU A 147 25.27 2.89 -15.40
N LEU A 148 25.59 2.83 -14.10
CA LEU A 148 25.32 3.89 -13.15
C LEU A 148 26.32 5.04 -13.27
N GLY A 149 25.90 6.21 -12.80
CA GLY A 149 26.66 7.44 -12.94
C GLY A 149 27.88 7.57 -12.02
N GLY A 150 28.53 8.72 -12.14
CA GLY A 150 29.82 9.00 -11.51
C GLY A 150 29.79 8.97 -9.99
N VAL A 151 28.63 9.21 -9.37
CA VAL A 151 28.52 9.29 -7.89
C VAL A 151 28.03 7.99 -7.23
N ALA A 152 27.66 6.97 -8.01
CA ALA A 152 27.35 5.63 -7.50
C ALA A 152 28.53 4.99 -6.73
N SER A 153 28.23 4.12 -5.75
CA SER A 153 29.23 3.41 -4.91
C SER A 153 30.34 2.72 -5.73
N PRO A 154 31.60 2.63 -5.27
CA PRO A 154 32.62 1.83 -5.94
C PRO A 154 32.66 0.39 -5.39
N VAL A 155 31.79 0.04 -4.44
CA VAL A 155 31.83 -1.23 -3.71
C VAL A 155 30.89 -2.24 -4.35
N ASN A 156 31.44 -3.39 -4.77
CA ASN A 156 30.65 -4.52 -5.27
C ASN A 156 29.58 -4.93 -4.25
N GLY A 157 28.38 -5.21 -4.74
CA GLY A 157 27.25 -5.62 -3.91
C GLY A 157 26.54 -4.51 -3.13
N TYR A 158 27.05 -3.27 -3.13
CA TYR A 158 26.51 -2.19 -2.30
C TYR A 158 25.03 -1.88 -2.54
N TYR A 159 24.58 -1.96 -3.79
CA TYR A 159 23.17 -1.76 -4.17
C TYR A 159 22.41 -3.07 -4.44
N THR A 160 23.00 -4.24 -4.20
CA THR A 160 22.31 -5.52 -4.40
C THR A 160 21.09 -5.61 -3.48
N ASN A 161 19.97 -6.09 -4.03
CA ASN A 161 18.64 -6.15 -3.41
C ASN A 161 17.98 -4.79 -3.13
N LYS A 162 18.59 -3.66 -3.50
CA LYS A 162 17.91 -2.36 -3.51
C LYS A 162 17.12 -2.17 -4.79
N TYR A 163 16.43 -1.06 -4.93
CA TYR A 163 15.64 -0.76 -6.12
C TYR A 163 16.20 0.47 -6.83
N ILE A 164 16.40 0.38 -8.13
CA ILE A 164 16.64 1.57 -8.94
C ILE A 164 15.31 2.19 -9.33
N PHE A 165 15.22 3.53 -9.30
CA PHE A 165 14.03 4.29 -9.64
C PHE A 165 14.38 5.44 -10.58
N PHE A 166 13.62 5.56 -11.66
CA PHE A 166 13.67 6.63 -12.64
C PHE A 166 12.39 7.45 -12.49
N PRO A 167 12.46 8.65 -11.87
CA PRO A 167 11.32 9.55 -11.76
C PRO A 167 10.97 10.15 -13.13
N ASP A 168 9.69 10.44 -13.33
CA ASP A 168 9.14 11.12 -14.51
C ASP A 168 8.10 12.17 -14.05
N PRO A 169 7.92 13.30 -14.76
CA PRO A 169 6.85 14.25 -14.43
C PRO A 169 5.45 13.63 -14.54
N ASN A 170 5.26 12.65 -15.41
CA ASN A 170 4.05 11.83 -15.47
C ASN A 170 4.27 10.53 -14.67
N PRO A 171 3.54 10.33 -13.57
CA PRO A 171 3.78 9.19 -12.70
C PRO A 171 3.47 7.83 -13.33
N GLN A 172 2.68 7.82 -14.41
CA GLN A 172 2.43 6.64 -15.24
C GLN A 172 3.71 6.04 -15.81
N ASN A 173 4.70 6.92 -16.03
CA ASN A 173 5.95 6.59 -16.68
C ASN A 173 7.05 6.27 -15.66
N PHE A 174 6.75 6.23 -14.36
CA PHE A 174 7.71 5.79 -13.37
C PHE A 174 8.26 4.41 -13.72
N ILE A 175 9.57 4.29 -13.72
CA ILE A 175 10.26 3.02 -13.91
C ILE A 175 11.03 2.72 -12.63
N TRP A 176 10.78 1.57 -12.04
CA TRP A 176 11.61 1.05 -10.97
C TRP A 176 11.87 -0.42 -11.20
N LYS A 177 13.04 -0.91 -10.79
CA LYS A 177 13.39 -2.34 -10.83
C LYS A 177 14.26 -2.72 -9.65
N ARG A 178 14.18 -3.97 -9.20
CA ARG A 178 15.10 -4.49 -8.19
C ARG A 178 16.47 -4.71 -8.83
N ILE A 179 17.52 -4.27 -8.15
CA ILE A 179 18.89 -4.56 -8.50
C ILE A 179 19.22 -5.96 -7.98
N THR A 180 19.41 -6.91 -8.89
CA THR A 180 19.74 -8.31 -8.56
C THR A 180 21.24 -8.51 -8.35
N GLU A 181 22.06 -7.70 -9.00
CA GLU A 181 23.51 -7.75 -8.91
C GLU A 181 24.09 -6.35 -9.12
N TYR A 182 25.12 -6.00 -8.36
CA TYR A 182 25.86 -4.75 -8.50
C TYR A 182 27.37 -4.99 -8.44
N TYR A 183 28.11 -4.53 -9.45
CA TYR A 183 29.55 -4.72 -9.52
C TYR A 183 30.25 -3.60 -10.30
N THR A 184 31.56 -3.45 -10.07
CA THR A 184 32.43 -2.50 -10.77
C THR A 184 33.46 -3.22 -11.64
N THR A 185 33.78 -2.69 -12.84
CA THR A 185 34.78 -3.27 -13.74
C THR A 185 35.94 -2.32 -14.06
N GLY A 186 37.17 -2.83 -14.02
CA GLY A 186 38.36 -2.21 -14.63
C GLY A 186 39.01 -1.01 -13.90
N ALA A 187 40.10 -0.52 -14.49
CA ALA A 187 40.87 0.65 -14.06
C ALA A 187 40.19 1.94 -14.54
N GLY A 188 39.11 2.31 -13.87
CA GLY A 188 38.17 3.37 -14.25
C GLY A 188 36.76 2.87 -14.04
N PRO A 189 36.38 2.55 -12.78
CA PRO A 189 35.38 1.53 -12.46
C PRO A 189 34.03 1.84 -13.11
N ILE A 190 33.69 1.12 -14.17
CA ILE A 190 32.35 1.14 -14.74
C ILE A 190 31.44 0.47 -13.71
N LYS A 191 30.38 1.16 -13.29
CA LYS A 191 29.48 0.72 -12.23
C LYS A 191 28.24 0.12 -12.85
N VAL A 192 28.07 -1.18 -12.72
CA VAL A 192 27.02 -1.92 -13.42
C VAL A 192 26.00 -2.47 -12.43
N ALA A 193 24.74 -2.14 -12.64
CA ALA A 193 23.59 -2.73 -11.96
C ALA A 193 22.83 -3.65 -12.93
N LYS A 194 22.63 -4.92 -12.55
CA LYS A 194 21.67 -5.81 -13.21
C LYS A 194 20.33 -5.72 -12.52
N VAL A 195 19.26 -5.70 -13.30
CA VAL A 195 17.91 -5.49 -12.80
C VAL A 195 16.94 -6.61 -13.17
N TYR A 196 15.94 -6.82 -12.30
CA TYR A 196 14.80 -7.70 -12.56
C TYR A 196 13.49 -7.08 -12.03
N PRO A 197 12.37 -7.21 -12.76
CA PRO A 197 12.25 -7.69 -14.15
C PRO A 197 13.07 -6.86 -15.16
N PRO A 198 13.20 -7.28 -16.42
CA PRO A 198 13.80 -6.42 -17.44
C PRO A 198 13.06 -5.08 -17.56
N LEU A 199 13.79 -4.04 -17.96
CA LEU A 199 13.25 -2.75 -18.38
C LEU A 199 12.38 -2.93 -19.63
N ASN A 200 11.39 -2.07 -19.78
CA ASN A 200 10.48 -2.11 -20.94
C ASN A 200 11.14 -1.56 -22.22
N GLY A 201 12.35 -1.01 -22.11
CA GLY A 201 13.13 -0.44 -23.20
C GLY A 201 14.50 0.05 -22.71
N ILE A 202 15.28 0.61 -23.64
CA ILE A 202 16.56 1.24 -23.35
C ILE A 202 16.32 2.61 -22.69
N ILE A 203 17.03 2.90 -21.61
CA ILE A 203 16.98 4.22 -20.96
C ILE A 203 18.14 5.09 -21.49
N PRO A 204 17.87 6.31 -21.96
CA PRO A 204 18.90 7.21 -22.49
C PRO A 204 19.92 7.69 -21.43
N ALA A 205 21.09 8.10 -21.91
CA ALA A 205 22.05 8.87 -21.14
C ALA A 205 21.43 10.20 -20.67
N GLY A 206 21.86 10.69 -19.51
CA GLY A 206 21.34 11.91 -18.89
C GLY A 206 20.02 11.71 -18.13
N THR A 207 19.37 10.55 -18.22
CA THR A 207 18.16 10.28 -17.43
C THR A 207 18.52 10.23 -15.93
N PRO A 208 17.82 11.00 -15.08
CA PRO A 208 18.06 10.97 -13.65
C PRO A 208 17.53 9.68 -13.03
N TYR A 209 18.26 9.16 -12.04
CA TYR A 209 17.90 7.97 -11.31
C TYR A 209 18.22 8.12 -9.83
N GLN A 210 17.58 7.27 -9.03
CA GLN A 210 17.70 7.22 -7.58
C GLN A 210 17.76 5.75 -7.15
N ILE A 211 18.33 5.51 -5.97
CA ILE A 211 18.34 4.19 -5.35
C ILE A 211 17.40 4.22 -4.15
N LEU A 212 16.47 3.28 -4.09
CA LEU A 212 15.46 3.15 -3.05
C LEU A 212 15.73 1.91 -2.21
N ASP A 213 15.51 2.03 -0.91
CA ASP A 213 15.69 0.92 0.02
C ASP A 213 14.38 0.18 0.28
N PHE A 214 14.52 -1.14 0.48
CA PHE A 214 13.42 -1.96 0.97
C PHE A 214 13.17 -1.67 2.44
N SER A 215 11.91 -1.42 2.76
CA SER A 215 11.49 -1.15 4.13
C SER A 215 10.88 -2.38 4.77
N TYR A 216 9.82 -2.95 4.17
CA TYR A 216 9.11 -4.12 4.69
C TYR A 216 8.19 -4.73 3.62
N ASP A 217 7.61 -5.91 3.87
CA ASP A 217 6.52 -6.48 3.07
C ASP A 217 5.16 -6.07 3.68
N ASN A 218 4.25 -5.58 2.85
CA ASN A 218 2.88 -5.29 3.27
C ASN A 218 2.16 -6.56 3.71
N CYS A 219 2.46 -7.72 3.12
CA CYS A 219 1.79 -8.97 3.44
C CYS A 219 2.20 -9.49 4.82
N ARG A 220 1.33 -9.34 5.83
CA ARG A 220 1.56 -9.86 7.18
C ARG A 220 0.65 -11.04 7.51
N PRO A 221 1.22 -12.16 7.99
CA PRO A 221 0.42 -13.29 8.43
C PRO A 221 -0.23 -13.04 9.79
N LEU A 222 -1.39 -13.66 10.00
CA LEU A 222 -2.01 -13.78 11.32
C LEU A 222 -1.22 -14.78 12.16
N VAL A 223 -0.91 -14.40 13.41
CA VAL A 223 -0.22 -15.28 14.37
C VAL A 223 -1.25 -16.06 15.17
N TYR A 224 -1.29 -17.37 14.96
CA TYR A 224 -2.17 -18.29 15.66
C TYR A 224 -1.38 -19.13 16.68
N ASN A 225 -1.64 -18.90 17.97
CA ASN A 225 -0.93 -19.54 19.10
C ASN A 225 -1.54 -20.89 19.53
N GLY A 226 -2.14 -21.66 18.62
CA GLY A 226 -2.71 -22.97 18.92
C GLY A 226 -2.00 -24.12 18.19
N THR A 227 -2.33 -25.35 18.56
CA THR A 227 -1.83 -26.55 17.87
C THR A 227 -2.52 -26.73 16.51
N GLU A 228 -1.74 -26.96 15.47
CA GLU A 228 -2.24 -27.43 14.17
C GLU A 228 -2.59 -28.91 14.27
N VAL A 229 -3.83 -29.22 14.66
CA VAL A 229 -4.32 -30.60 14.61
C VAL A 229 -4.91 -30.82 13.21
N PHE A 230 -4.28 -31.69 12.42
CA PHE A 230 -4.59 -31.91 11.00
C PHE A 230 -5.96 -32.55 10.71
N SER A 231 -6.72 -32.94 11.75
CA SER A 231 -8.02 -33.59 11.63
C SER A 231 -8.99 -32.98 12.61
N ASN A 232 -9.71 -31.94 12.18
CA ASN A 232 -11.18 -31.92 12.15
C ASN A 232 -11.62 -30.49 11.82
N GLU A 233 -12.46 -30.36 10.81
CA GLU A 233 -13.38 -29.24 10.75
C GLU A 233 -14.30 -29.33 11.96
N ILE A 234 -14.11 -28.41 12.89
CA ILE A 234 -15.00 -28.27 14.04
C ILE A 234 -16.00 -27.19 13.69
N CYS A 235 -17.27 -27.43 14.00
CA CYS A 235 -18.28 -26.38 13.92
C CYS A 235 -17.96 -25.33 14.99
N GLU A 236 -17.51 -24.16 14.56
CA GLU A 236 -17.24 -23.01 15.42
C GLU A 236 -18.36 -21.99 15.30
N LYS A 237 -18.61 -21.29 16.41
CA LYS A 237 -19.54 -20.16 16.45
C LYS A 237 -18.78 -18.91 16.09
N VAL A 238 -19.09 -18.32 14.94
CA VAL A 238 -18.44 -17.09 14.47
C VAL A 238 -19.44 -15.93 14.54
N ARG A 239 -18.98 -14.81 15.09
CA ARG A 239 -19.74 -13.56 15.23
C ARG A 239 -18.88 -12.37 14.83
N LEU A 240 -19.42 -11.47 14.02
CA LEU A 240 -18.78 -10.18 13.72
C LEU A 240 -19.05 -9.20 14.88
N ILE A 241 -17.99 -8.73 15.53
CA ILE A 241 -18.07 -7.75 16.62
C ILE A 241 -18.19 -6.34 16.06
N ASN A 242 -17.27 -5.97 15.17
CA ASN A 242 -17.30 -4.69 14.47
C ASN A 242 -16.69 -4.79 13.07
N LEU A 243 -17.10 -3.86 12.23
CA LEU A 243 -16.54 -3.59 10.92
C LEU A 243 -16.29 -2.08 10.84
N ILE A 244 -15.04 -1.69 10.72
CA ILE A 244 -14.62 -0.30 10.52
C ILE A 244 -14.32 -0.11 9.04
N VAL A 245 -15.03 0.83 8.42
CA VAL A 245 -14.91 1.14 7.00
C VAL A 245 -14.83 2.65 6.78
N PRO A 246 -14.05 3.13 5.78
CA PRO A 246 -14.01 4.53 5.43
C PRO A 246 -15.37 5.04 4.97
N ASN A 247 -15.75 6.25 5.37
CA ASN A 247 -16.86 6.96 4.75
C ASN A 247 -16.42 7.69 3.47
N ALA A 248 -15.70 6.99 2.62
CA ALA A 248 -15.19 7.51 1.35
C ALA A 248 -16.19 7.27 0.22
N LYS A 249 -15.94 7.89 -0.94
CA LYS A 249 -16.74 7.65 -2.14
C LYS A 249 -16.54 6.20 -2.59
N VAL A 250 -17.61 5.45 -2.83
CA VAL A 250 -17.54 4.04 -3.22
C VAL A 250 -17.33 3.91 -4.72
N LYS A 251 -16.44 3.01 -5.13
CA LYS A 251 -16.21 2.63 -6.53
C LYS A 251 -17.11 1.47 -6.92
N GLY A 252 -17.89 1.64 -7.98
CA GLY A 252 -18.92 0.67 -8.39
C GLY A 252 -20.23 0.84 -7.63
N GLY A 253 -21.11 -0.16 -7.69
CA GLY A 253 -22.43 -0.12 -7.08
C GLY A 253 -23.29 1.07 -7.53
N TYR A 254 -23.91 1.75 -6.56
CA TYR A 254 -24.71 2.95 -6.77
C TYR A 254 -23.88 4.26 -6.73
N GLY A 255 -22.55 4.17 -6.56
CA GLY A 255 -21.69 5.32 -6.28
C GLY A 255 -21.94 5.90 -4.88
N GLY A 256 -21.76 7.21 -4.72
CA GLY A 256 -21.98 7.91 -3.43
C GLY A 256 -20.94 7.53 -2.37
N THR A 257 -21.29 7.68 -1.09
CA THR A 257 -20.49 7.16 0.04
C THR A 257 -21.17 5.92 0.62
N LEU A 258 -20.52 5.25 1.59
CA LEU A 258 -21.13 4.09 2.24
C LEU A 258 -22.47 4.39 2.93
N GLN A 259 -22.72 5.65 3.32
CA GLN A 259 -24.02 6.07 3.87
C GLN A 259 -25.18 5.99 2.86
N SER A 260 -24.88 5.95 1.56
CA SER A 260 -25.87 5.74 0.51
C SER A 260 -26.30 4.28 0.36
N TYR A 261 -25.67 3.36 1.10
CA TYR A 261 -25.98 1.94 1.07
C TYR A 261 -26.69 1.53 2.35
N PRO A 262 -27.77 0.72 2.29
CA PRO A 262 -28.50 0.33 3.49
C PRO A 262 -27.75 -0.72 4.35
N PHE A 263 -26.86 -1.50 3.74
CA PHE A 263 -26.10 -2.56 4.41
C PHE A 263 -24.87 -2.95 3.59
N LEU A 264 -23.98 -3.72 4.19
CA LEU A 264 -22.88 -4.45 3.56
C LEU A 264 -23.00 -5.93 3.85
N TYR A 265 -22.44 -6.77 2.98
CA TYR A 265 -22.22 -8.18 3.26
C TYR A 265 -20.76 -8.43 3.59
N VAL A 266 -20.49 -9.26 4.59
CA VAL A 266 -19.13 -9.67 4.98
C VAL A 266 -19.03 -11.19 4.87
N SER A 267 -18.00 -11.67 4.18
CA SER A 267 -17.60 -13.05 4.06
C SER A 267 -16.24 -13.23 4.73
N VAL A 268 -16.10 -14.29 5.51
CA VAL A 268 -14.80 -14.78 6.01
C VAL A 268 -14.82 -16.31 5.97
N TYR A 269 -13.80 -16.92 5.41
CA TYR A 269 -13.67 -18.38 5.34
C TYR A 269 -12.22 -18.83 5.40
N SER A 270 -12.01 -20.08 5.81
CA SER A 270 -10.72 -20.76 5.72
C SER A 270 -10.58 -21.47 4.37
N GLU A 271 -9.48 -21.25 3.65
CA GLU A 271 -9.23 -21.79 2.31
C GLU A 271 -9.31 -23.32 2.24
N LYS A 272 -8.70 -24.04 3.18
CA LYS A 272 -8.71 -25.51 3.21
C LYS A 272 -9.98 -26.10 3.82
N GLY A 273 -10.67 -25.35 4.68
CA GLY A 273 -11.92 -25.79 5.30
C GLY A 273 -13.13 -25.78 4.36
N GLN A 274 -12.97 -25.29 3.12
CA GLN A 274 -14.03 -25.22 2.10
C GLN A 274 -15.37 -24.68 2.65
N THR A 275 -15.34 -23.65 3.48
CA THR A 275 -16.53 -23.15 4.22
C THR A 275 -17.40 -22.24 3.34
N TRP A 276 -17.47 -22.58 2.04
CA TRP A 276 -17.99 -21.82 0.89
C TRP A 276 -19.50 -21.96 0.67
N ASN A 277 -20.28 -22.37 1.68
CA ASN A 277 -21.72 -22.59 1.53
C ASN A 277 -22.49 -21.44 2.17
N SER A 278 -23.15 -20.62 1.33
CA SER A 278 -24.03 -19.49 1.67
C SER A 278 -24.72 -19.64 3.03
N PRO A 279 -24.13 -19.14 4.12
CA PRO A 279 -24.64 -19.39 5.47
C PRO A 279 -25.83 -18.49 5.81
N ILE A 280 -26.03 -17.41 5.06
CA ILE A 280 -27.26 -16.64 5.06
C ILE A 280 -28.22 -17.24 4.04
N GLU A 281 -29.35 -17.77 4.51
CA GLU A 281 -30.49 -18.10 3.67
C GLU A 281 -31.16 -16.81 3.20
N SER A 282 -30.98 -16.45 1.93
CA SER A 282 -31.52 -15.23 1.35
C SER A 282 -32.05 -15.48 -0.06
N ASN A 283 -33.13 -14.79 -0.42
CA ASN A 283 -33.57 -14.67 -1.80
C ASN A 283 -32.80 -13.61 -2.60
N ASN A 284 -31.87 -12.88 -1.95
CA ASN A 284 -30.99 -11.94 -2.62
C ASN A 284 -29.80 -12.69 -3.23
N PRO A 285 -29.63 -12.71 -4.57
CA PRO A 285 -28.54 -13.43 -5.23
C PRO A 285 -27.15 -12.89 -4.86
N THR A 286 -27.06 -11.65 -4.39
CA THR A 286 -25.79 -11.02 -3.97
C THR A 286 -25.33 -11.45 -2.57
N ALA A 287 -26.20 -12.09 -1.78
CA ALA A 287 -25.84 -12.66 -0.48
C ALA A 287 -25.03 -13.96 -0.59
N ARG A 288 -24.74 -14.44 -1.81
CA ARG A 288 -23.99 -15.66 -2.04
C ARG A 288 -22.63 -15.55 -1.35
N LYS A 289 -22.35 -16.47 -0.42
CA LYS A 289 -21.10 -16.56 0.38
C LYS A 289 -20.99 -15.54 1.52
N ALA A 290 -21.97 -14.66 1.73
CA ALA A 290 -21.97 -13.74 2.85
C ALA A 290 -22.24 -14.46 4.17
N LEU A 291 -21.39 -14.22 5.18
CA LEU A 291 -21.60 -14.66 6.56
C LEU A 291 -22.42 -13.66 7.36
N PHE A 292 -22.20 -12.36 7.15
CA PHE A 292 -22.87 -11.33 7.92
C PHE A 292 -23.51 -10.30 7.01
N LYS A 293 -24.72 -9.86 7.37
CA LYS A 293 -25.33 -8.65 6.83
C LYS A 293 -25.20 -7.53 7.88
N VAL A 294 -24.53 -6.45 7.50
CA VAL A 294 -24.12 -5.36 8.38
C VAL A 294 -24.84 -4.08 7.97
N PRO A 295 -25.88 -3.62 8.69
CA PRO A 295 -26.58 -2.38 8.40
C PRO A 295 -25.62 -1.19 8.47
N VAL A 296 -25.79 -0.25 7.54
CA VAL A 296 -25.10 1.03 7.63
C VAL A 296 -25.98 2.01 8.40
N THR A 297 -25.52 2.44 9.57
CA THR A 297 -26.19 3.47 10.36
C THR A 297 -25.80 4.85 9.84
N PHE A 298 -26.78 5.74 9.67
CA PHE A 298 -26.53 7.11 9.25
C PHE A 298 -25.81 7.90 10.36
N LEU A 299 -24.61 8.39 10.07
CA LEU A 299 -23.77 9.18 10.97
C LEU A 299 -23.16 10.34 10.18
N PRO A 300 -23.79 11.53 10.13
CA PRO A 300 -23.31 12.61 9.27
C PRO A 300 -21.93 13.12 9.73
N ASN A 301 -21.11 13.56 8.78
CA ASN A 301 -19.81 14.20 9.00
C ASN A 301 -18.73 13.34 9.70
N THR A 302 -18.80 12.01 9.61
CA THR A 302 -17.72 11.14 10.08
C THR A 302 -16.80 10.71 8.93
N THR A 303 -15.50 10.64 9.19
CA THR A 303 -14.51 10.07 8.25
C THR A 303 -14.60 8.55 8.19
N TRP A 304 -14.99 7.93 9.30
CA TRP A 304 -15.05 6.49 9.49
C TRP A 304 -16.43 6.06 9.96
N LEU A 305 -16.91 4.93 9.46
CA LEU A 305 -18.11 4.26 9.94
C LEU A 305 -17.69 3.06 10.77
N THR A 306 -18.11 3.03 12.03
CA THR A 306 -18.00 1.83 12.88
C THR A 306 -19.33 1.11 12.83
N LEU A 307 -19.41 0.07 12.02
CA LEU A 307 -20.60 -0.73 11.83
C LEU A 307 -20.55 -1.94 12.76
N GLN A 308 -21.64 -2.21 13.46
CA GLN A 308 -21.75 -3.38 14.31
C GLN A 308 -22.45 -4.51 13.56
N GLY A 309 -21.97 -5.74 13.74
CA GLY A 309 -22.69 -6.93 13.26
C GLY A 309 -24.07 -7.00 13.93
N SER A 310 -25.10 -7.38 13.16
CA SER A 310 -26.52 -7.40 13.58
C SER A 310 -26.87 -8.44 14.67
N PHE A 311 -25.98 -8.70 15.63
CA PHE A 311 -26.01 -9.84 16.55
C PHE A 311 -26.06 -11.22 15.87
N MET A 312 -25.80 -11.27 14.55
CA MET A 312 -25.75 -12.50 13.78
C MET A 312 -24.61 -13.39 14.26
N THR A 313 -24.93 -14.64 14.58
CA THR A 313 -23.98 -15.68 14.97
C THR A 313 -24.24 -16.90 14.12
N HIS A 314 -23.20 -17.41 13.46
CA HIS A 314 -23.29 -18.58 12.60
C HIS A 314 -22.48 -19.74 13.17
N ASN A 315 -23.05 -20.95 13.13
CA ASN A 315 -22.31 -22.18 13.40
C ASN A 315 -21.79 -22.70 12.05
N ILE A 316 -20.49 -22.61 11.82
CA ILE A 316 -19.89 -23.03 10.55
C ILE A 316 -18.69 -23.92 10.82
N SER A 317 -18.37 -24.81 9.87
CA SER A 317 -17.01 -25.31 9.77
C SER A 317 -16.10 -24.08 9.59
N PHE A 318 -15.11 -23.89 10.45
CA PHE A 318 -14.13 -22.81 10.35
C PHE A 318 -12.81 -23.27 10.94
N ARG A 319 -11.70 -22.91 10.31
CA ARG A 319 -10.36 -23.25 10.79
C ARG A 319 -9.59 -21.97 11.07
N GLU A 320 -9.50 -21.58 12.34
CA GLU A 320 -8.72 -20.43 12.78
C GLU A 320 -7.21 -20.57 12.46
N ASN A 321 -6.72 -21.79 12.29
CA ASN A 321 -5.32 -22.12 12.05
C ASN A 321 -4.98 -22.25 10.56
N ASP A 322 -5.84 -21.78 9.67
CA ASP A 322 -5.65 -21.88 8.23
C ASP A 322 -5.74 -20.50 7.58
N THR A 323 -5.17 -20.38 6.39
CA THR A 323 -5.26 -19.16 5.59
C THR A 323 -6.71 -18.71 5.46
N LEU A 324 -6.96 -17.46 5.87
CA LEU A 324 -8.29 -16.87 5.87
C LEU A 324 -8.46 -16.00 4.63
N HIS A 325 -9.64 -16.01 4.04
CA HIS A 325 -10.03 -15.07 2.99
C HIS A 325 -11.20 -14.24 3.50
N MET A 326 -11.06 -12.92 3.45
CA MET A 326 -12.11 -11.97 3.78
C MET A 326 -12.58 -11.23 2.54
N THR A 327 -13.90 -11.14 2.34
CA THR A 327 -14.51 -10.33 1.28
C THR A 327 -15.68 -9.50 1.81
N ILE A 328 -15.78 -8.24 1.42
CA ILE A 328 -16.88 -7.34 1.73
C ILE A 328 -17.59 -6.99 0.43
N TYR A 329 -18.90 -7.24 0.36
CA TYR A 329 -19.72 -6.93 -0.80
C TYR A 329 -20.68 -5.78 -0.51
N LEU A 330 -20.89 -4.94 -1.52
CA LEU A 330 -21.98 -4.00 -1.59
C LEU A 330 -23.31 -4.76 -1.79
N PRO A 331 -24.48 -4.15 -1.50
CA PRO A 331 -25.80 -4.70 -1.83
C PRO A 331 -25.95 -5.12 -3.29
N THR A 332 -25.22 -4.47 -4.20
CA THR A 332 -25.19 -4.77 -5.64
C THR A 332 -24.44 -6.06 -5.98
N GLY A 333 -23.67 -6.62 -5.04
CA GLY A 333 -22.79 -7.78 -5.24
C GLY A 333 -21.37 -7.41 -5.65
N ASP A 334 -21.09 -6.12 -5.89
CA ASP A 334 -19.73 -5.65 -6.16
C ASP A 334 -18.87 -5.75 -4.89
N ILE A 335 -17.60 -6.09 -5.06
CA ILE A 335 -16.61 -6.04 -3.97
C ILE A 335 -16.38 -4.58 -3.58
N LEU A 336 -16.37 -4.30 -2.28
CA LEU A 336 -16.13 -2.97 -1.73
C LEU A 336 -14.78 -2.41 -2.19
N ASP A 337 -14.82 -1.21 -2.76
CA ASP A 337 -13.68 -0.44 -3.20
C ASP A 337 -14.03 1.07 -3.17
N PHE A 338 -13.03 1.96 -3.17
CA PHE A 338 -13.25 3.40 -2.99
C PHE A 338 -12.63 4.27 -4.11
N TYR A 339 -13.21 5.46 -4.30
CA TYR A 339 -12.70 6.54 -5.14
C TYR A 339 -11.93 7.59 -4.32
N PRO A 340 -10.90 8.20 -4.93
CA PRO A 340 -10.15 7.62 -6.03
C PRO A 340 -9.56 6.27 -5.58
N ASN A 341 -9.34 5.32 -6.51
CA ASN A 341 -8.39 4.23 -6.29
C ASN A 341 -7.18 4.94 -5.73
N ASN A 342 -6.93 4.84 -4.41
CA ASN A 342 -5.91 5.51 -3.62
C ASN A 342 -5.17 6.62 -4.40
N GLN A 343 -5.17 7.87 -3.96
CA GLN A 343 -4.33 8.91 -4.61
C GLN A 343 -2.87 8.47 -4.79
N TYR A 344 -2.48 7.38 -4.10
CA TYR A 344 -1.21 6.69 -4.12
C TYR A 344 -1.25 5.22 -4.66
N THR A 345 -2.35 4.68 -5.18
CA THR A 345 -2.31 3.62 -6.21
C THR A 345 -2.27 4.35 -7.53
N TYR A 346 -1.04 4.69 -7.95
CA TYR A 346 -0.82 5.63 -9.02
C TYR A 346 -1.73 5.38 -10.22
N PHE A 347 -1.93 4.13 -10.70
CA PHE A 347 -2.89 3.84 -11.78
C PHE A 347 -3.42 2.41 -11.74
N GLU A 348 -4.58 2.18 -12.37
CA GLU A 348 -5.34 0.91 -12.38
C GLU A 348 -4.58 -0.30 -12.97
N SER A 349 -3.39 -0.08 -13.56
CA SER A 349 -2.55 -1.10 -14.20
C SER A 349 -1.18 -1.33 -13.53
N TYR A 350 -0.83 -0.60 -12.46
CA TYR A 350 0.53 -0.58 -11.92
C TYR A 350 0.67 -1.37 -10.60
N LYS A 351 1.60 -2.34 -10.57
CA LYS A 351 1.93 -3.15 -9.38
C LYS A 351 2.93 -2.37 -8.54
N PHE A 352 2.65 -2.20 -7.26
CA PHE A 352 3.05 -1.03 -6.49
C PHE A 352 4.06 -1.41 -5.38
N PRO A 353 5.04 -0.54 -4.98
CA PRO A 353 5.74 -0.69 -3.71
C PRO A 353 5.71 0.53 -2.75
N VAL A 354 4.53 0.97 -2.29
CA VAL A 354 4.31 2.05 -1.31
C VAL A 354 3.42 1.54 -0.18
N VAL A 355 3.43 2.35 0.87
CA VAL A 355 2.61 2.21 2.05
C VAL A 355 1.11 2.13 1.74
N PRO A 356 0.36 1.40 2.57
CA PRO A 356 -1.09 1.48 2.61
C PRO A 356 -1.56 2.93 2.79
N ASP A 357 -2.65 3.31 2.11
CA ASP A 357 -3.34 4.56 2.41
C ASP A 357 -4.19 4.38 3.67
N PRO A 358 -3.82 5.00 4.81
CA PRO A 358 -4.57 4.83 6.05
C PRO A 358 -6.02 5.31 5.94
N GLY A 359 -6.36 6.20 5.00
CA GLY A 359 -7.72 6.71 4.80
C GLY A 359 -8.67 5.72 4.12
N ASN A 360 -8.14 4.63 3.54
CA ASN A 360 -8.88 3.69 2.68
C ASN A 360 -8.67 2.23 3.10
N GLN A 361 -8.44 1.95 4.38
CA GLN A 361 -8.32 0.57 4.90
C GLN A 361 -9.61 0.15 5.60
N VAL A 362 -9.87 -1.16 5.65
CA VAL A 362 -10.98 -1.75 6.40
C VAL A 362 -10.44 -2.65 7.50
N GLN A 363 -11.15 -2.68 8.62
CA GLN A 363 -10.83 -3.54 9.75
C GLN A 363 -12.08 -4.28 10.19
N ALA A 364 -11.95 -5.56 10.53
CA ALA A 364 -13.03 -6.34 11.11
C ALA A 364 -12.52 -7.20 12.27
N VAL A 365 -13.28 -7.17 13.37
CA VAL A 365 -13.04 -8.04 14.52
C VAL A 365 -14.11 -9.11 14.58
N PHE A 366 -13.69 -10.36 14.59
CA PHE A 366 -14.54 -11.53 14.75
C PHE A 366 -14.33 -12.16 16.13
N GLU A 367 -15.40 -12.60 16.74
CA GLU A 367 -15.37 -13.53 17.86
C GLU A 367 -15.62 -14.94 17.34
N VAL A 368 -14.77 -15.87 17.75
CA VAL A 368 -14.87 -17.28 17.44
C VAL A 368 -14.96 -18.07 18.74
N VAL A 369 -15.99 -18.88 18.87
CA VAL A 369 -16.21 -19.72 20.05
C VAL A 369 -16.22 -21.18 19.61
N ARG A 370 -15.28 -21.95 20.15
CA ARG A 370 -15.26 -23.41 19.99
C ARG A 370 -16.20 -24.05 21.02
N PRO A 371 -17.30 -24.70 20.59
CA PRO A 371 -18.13 -25.49 21.49
C PRO A 371 -17.36 -26.72 21.98
N ASN A 372 -17.63 -27.17 23.22
CA ASN A 372 -17.00 -28.37 23.78
C ASN A 372 -17.47 -29.64 23.11
#